data_AF-A0AAW9EDC4-F1
#
_entry.id   AF-A0AAW9EDC4-F1
#
_cell.length_a   1.000
_cell.length_b   1.000
_cell.length_c   1.000
_cell.angle_alpha   90.00
_cell.angle_beta   90.00
_cell.angle_gamma   90.00
#
_symmetry.space_group_name_H-M   'P 1'
#
loop_
_entity.id
_entity.type
_entity.pdbx_description
1 polymer ?
#
loop_
_entity_poly.entity_id
_entity_poly.type
_entity_poly.pdbx_seq_one_letter_code
_entity_poly.pdbx_strand_id
1 'polypeptide(L)'
;VIHPLNPYIPTSHANVRFFIAEKEGEDPVWWFGGGFDLTPYYGFEEDVIHWHKVAKSVCDPFSQDYYARYKKWCDDYFYLKHRNEPRGVGGLFFDDLNTPDFDHCFEFVQHVG
;
A
#
# COMPACT_ATOMS: atom_id res chain seq x y z
N VAL A 1 -4.85 8.40 -8.48
CA VAL A 1 -4.05 7.94 -9.66
C VAL A 1 -3.50 9.17 -10.34
N ILE A 2 -2.21 9.18 -10.67
CA ILE A 2 -1.55 10.28 -11.39
C ILE A 2 -0.94 9.72 -12.67
N HIS A 3 -1.23 10.37 -13.80
CA HIS A 3 -0.69 10.05 -15.12
C HIS A 3 0.17 11.21 -15.62
N PRO A 4 1.50 11.15 -15.50
CA PRO A 4 2.38 12.17 -16.02
C PRO A 4 2.37 12.24 -17.56
N LEU A 5 2.61 13.43 -18.11
CA LEU A 5 2.77 13.61 -19.56
C LEU A 5 4.12 13.05 -20.07
N ASN A 6 5.19 13.18 -19.28
CA ASN A 6 6.52 12.71 -19.64
C ASN A 6 6.66 11.21 -19.32
N PRO A 7 6.99 10.33 -20.30
CA PRO A 7 7.05 8.89 -20.08
C PRO A 7 8.20 8.42 -19.17
N TYR A 8 9.17 9.30 -18.89
CA TYR A 8 10.21 9.04 -17.89
C TYR A 8 9.73 9.25 -16.45
N ILE A 9 8.50 9.73 -16.25
CA ILE A 9 7.87 9.83 -14.94
C ILE A 9 6.82 8.71 -14.83
N PRO A 10 6.94 7.79 -13.87
CA PRO A 10 6.00 6.69 -13.70
C PRO A 10 4.56 7.15 -13.41
N THR A 11 3.58 6.37 -13.86
CA THR A 11 2.23 6.46 -13.28
C THR A 11 2.28 6.01 -11.82
N SER A 12 1.50 6.65 -10.96
CA SER A 12 1.38 6.25 -9.55
C SER A 12 -0.07 6.18 -9.08
N HIS A 13 -0.30 5.36 -8.07
CA HIS A 13 -1.58 5.21 -7.40
C HIS A 13 -1.36 5.17 -5.88
N ALA A 14 -2.32 5.72 -5.13
CA ALA A 14 -2.38 5.68 -3.69
C ALA A 14 -3.84 5.65 -3.23
N ASN A 15 -4.11 4.95 -2.14
CA ASN A 15 -5.39 4.88 -1.46
C ASN A 15 -5.19 4.72 0.04
N VAL A 16 -6.03 5.39 0.83
CA VAL A 16 -6.23 5.14 2.26
C VAL A 16 -7.72 5.21 2.52
N ARG A 17 -8.26 4.29 3.32
CA ARG A 17 -9.69 4.21 3.64
C ARG A 17 -9.92 3.61 5.02
N PHE A 18 -11.07 3.92 5.58
CA PHE A 18 -11.56 3.40 6.86
C PHE A 18 -12.99 2.87 6.68
N PHE A 19 -13.29 1.76 7.33
CA PHE A 19 -14.63 1.17 7.41
C PHE A 19 -15.00 0.91 8.87
N ILE A 20 -16.26 1.13 9.22
CA ILE A 20 -16.86 0.76 10.51
C ILE A 20 -18.30 0.28 10.30
N ALA A 21 -18.68 -0.77 11.04
CA ALA A 21 -20.05 -1.26 11.13
C ALA A 21 -20.45 -1.44 12.60
N GLU A 22 -21.64 -0.95 12.93
CA GLU A 22 -22.21 -1.01 14.27
C GLU A 22 -23.43 -1.93 14.29
N LYS A 23 -23.60 -2.67 15.39
CA LYS A 23 -24.77 -3.49 15.67
C LYS A 23 -25.15 -3.30 17.13
N GLU A 24 -26.43 -3.11 17.39
CA GLU A 24 -26.93 -2.92 18.76
C GLU A 24 -26.54 -4.12 19.65
N GLY A 25 -25.93 -3.81 20.80
CA GLY A 25 -25.49 -4.80 21.79
C GLY A 25 -24.15 -5.50 21.49
N GLU A 26 -23.42 -5.09 20.45
CA GLU A 26 -22.12 -5.65 20.06
C GLU A 26 -21.08 -4.54 19.91
N ASP A 27 -19.80 -4.88 20.08
CA ASP A 27 -18.72 -3.94 19.78
C ASP A 27 -18.61 -3.67 18.26
N PRO A 28 -18.30 -2.44 17.82
CA PRO A 28 -18.15 -2.12 16.39
C PRO A 28 -17.03 -2.93 15.73
N VAL A 29 -17.29 -3.41 14.51
CA VAL A 29 -16.25 -3.99 13.65
C VAL A 29 -15.71 -2.89 12.74
N TRP A 30 -14.40 -2.75 12.70
CA TRP A 30 -13.74 -1.72 11.90
C TRP A 30 -12.44 -2.25 11.29
N TRP A 31 -12.00 -1.60 10.22
CA TRP A 31 -10.66 -1.80 9.66
C TRP A 31 -10.25 -0.64 8.75
N PHE A 32 -8.95 -0.52 8.57
CA PHE A 32 -8.36 0.31 7.54
C PHE A 32 -7.93 -0.54 6.34
N GLY A 33 -7.83 0.13 5.19
CA GLY A 33 -7.20 -0.43 4.01
C GLY A 33 -6.49 0.67 3.22
N GLY A 34 -5.56 0.28 2.37
CA GLY A 34 -4.82 1.27 1.60
C GLY A 34 -3.53 0.73 0.98
N GLY A 35 -2.66 1.67 0.66
CA GLY A 35 -1.38 1.42 0.02
C GLY A 35 -1.10 2.38 -1.13
N PHE A 36 0.07 2.22 -1.72
CA PHE A 36 0.51 2.97 -2.88
C PHE A 36 1.38 2.09 -3.76
N ASP A 37 1.41 2.38 -5.06
CA ASP A 37 2.18 1.61 -6.03
C ASP A 37 2.65 2.46 -7.21
N LEU A 38 3.75 2.01 -7.83
CA LEU A 38 4.44 2.71 -8.92
C LEU A 38 4.43 1.87 -10.20
N THR A 39 4.08 2.50 -11.32
CA THR A 39 3.98 1.88 -12.65
C THR A 39 4.86 2.66 -13.65
N PRO A 40 6.16 2.32 -13.74
CA PRO A 40 7.07 2.95 -14.69
C PRO A 40 6.82 2.48 -16.12
N TYR A 41 7.04 3.38 -17.09
CA TYR A 41 7.12 3.04 -18.51
C TYR A 41 8.57 2.77 -18.92
N TYR A 42 9.45 3.72 -18.58
CA TYR A 42 10.90 3.57 -18.62
C TYR A 42 11.41 3.56 -17.18
N GLY A 43 11.72 2.37 -16.65
CA GLY A 43 12.13 2.21 -15.25
C GLY A 43 13.60 2.55 -15.02
N PHE A 44 13.87 3.23 -13.90
CA PHE A 44 15.20 3.49 -13.37
C PHE A 44 15.39 2.72 -12.07
N GLU A 45 16.51 2.04 -11.90
CA GLU A 45 16.75 1.15 -10.75
C GLU A 45 16.80 1.96 -9.44
N GLU A 46 17.43 3.13 -9.48
CA GLU A 46 17.54 4.07 -8.37
C GLU A 46 16.16 4.54 -7.85
N ASP A 47 15.21 4.76 -8.75
CA ASP A 47 13.85 5.20 -8.40
C ASP A 47 13.08 4.07 -7.72
N VAL A 48 13.22 2.85 -8.22
CA VAL A 48 12.59 1.65 -7.62
C VAL A 48 13.18 1.39 -6.23
N ILE A 49 14.51 1.50 -6.09
CA ILE A 49 15.18 1.37 -4.79
C ILE A 49 14.71 2.47 -3.83
N HIS A 50 14.62 3.71 -4.29
CA HIS A 50 14.15 4.83 -3.46
C HIS A 50 12.71 4.58 -3.00
N TRP A 51 11.81 4.24 -3.92
CA TRP A 51 10.40 3.96 -3.65
C TRP A 51 10.23 2.90 -2.56
N HIS A 52 10.92 1.76 -2.70
CA HIS A 52 10.82 0.67 -1.74
C HIS A 52 11.55 0.94 -0.42
N LYS A 53 12.62 1.75 -0.41
CA LYS A 53 13.24 2.22 0.84
C LYS A 53 12.30 3.12 1.63
N VAL A 54 11.60 4.04 0.95
CA VAL A 54 10.60 4.91 1.59
C VAL A 54 9.45 4.07 2.14
N ALA A 55 8.90 3.16 1.34
CA ALA A 55 7.86 2.23 1.79
C ALA A 55 8.27 1.42 3.03
N LYS A 56 9.50 0.89 3.06
CA LYS A 56 10.02 0.20 4.23
C LYS A 56 10.15 1.14 5.44
N SER A 57 10.68 2.34 5.26
CA SER A 57 10.84 3.31 6.35
C SER A 57 9.52 3.75 6.98
N VAL A 58 8.44 3.77 6.19
CA VAL A 58 7.07 4.02 6.67
C VAL A 58 6.59 2.88 7.58
N CYS A 59 6.91 1.63 7.24
CA CYS A 59 6.49 0.45 8.00
C CYS A 59 7.33 0.18 9.25
N ASP A 60 8.64 0.49 9.22
CA ASP A 60 9.60 0.08 10.25
C ASP A 60 9.25 0.50 11.69
N PRO A 61 8.64 1.67 11.95
CA PRO A 61 8.20 2.05 13.30
C PRO A 61 7.03 1.21 13.84
N PHE A 62 6.22 0.61 12.97
CA PHE A 62 4.97 -0.05 13.35
C PHE A 62 5.13 -1.56 13.54
N SER A 63 5.86 -2.21 12.62
CA SER A 63 6.26 -3.61 12.78
C SER A 63 7.39 -4.00 11.83
N GLN A 64 8.25 -4.90 12.28
CA GLN A 64 9.35 -5.45 11.47
C GLN A 64 8.86 -6.26 10.25
N ASP A 65 7.62 -6.75 10.28
CA ASP A 65 7.06 -7.60 9.22
C ASP A 65 6.11 -6.88 8.27
N TYR A 66 5.69 -5.65 8.59
CA TYR A 66 4.70 -4.91 7.79
C TYR A 66 5.16 -4.69 6.35
N TYR A 67 6.39 -4.22 6.15
CA TYR A 67 6.92 -4.02 4.80
C TYR A 67 6.93 -5.32 4.01
N ALA A 68 7.48 -6.41 4.57
CA ALA A 68 7.58 -7.69 3.87
C ALA A 68 6.18 -8.23 3.50
N ARG A 69 5.22 -8.11 4.42
CA ARG A 69 3.84 -8.54 4.24
C ARG A 69 3.12 -7.72 3.17
N TYR A 70 3.10 -6.40 3.31
CA TYR A 70 2.33 -5.51 2.45
C TYR A 70 2.97 -5.29 1.09
N LYS A 71 4.30 -5.38 0.98
CA LYS A 71 4.98 -5.45 -0.31
C LYS A 71 4.58 -6.70 -1.07
N LYS A 72 4.65 -7.87 -0.43
CA LYS A 72 4.23 -9.13 -1.07
C LYS A 72 2.75 -9.06 -1.49
N TRP A 73 1.89 -8.54 -0.62
CA TRP A 73 0.46 -8.41 -0.94
C TRP A 73 0.25 -7.47 -2.14
N CYS A 74 1.02 -6.39 -2.26
CA CYS A 74 1.00 -5.50 -3.41
C CYS A 74 1.38 -6.24 -4.71
N ASP A 75 2.41 -7.08 -4.68
CA ASP A 75 2.82 -7.90 -5.83
C ASP A 75 1.70 -8.88 -6.25
N ASP A 76 1.08 -9.54 -5.28
CA ASP A 76 0.03 -10.55 -5.53
C ASP A 76 -1.27 -9.91 -6.03
N TYR A 77 -1.63 -8.73 -5.49
CA TYR A 77 -2.87 -8.03 -5.80
C TYR A 77 -2.85 -7.38 -7.19
N PHE A 78 -1.76 -6.66 -7.52
CA PHE A 78 -1.64 -5.96 -8.80
C PHE A 78 -1.00 -6.82 -9.89
N TYR A 79 -1.54 -8.02 -10.10
CA TYR A 79 -1.06 -8.98 -11.08
C TYR A 79 -2.08 -9.26 -12.19
N LEU A 80 -1.66 -9.13 -13.45
CA LEU A 80 -2.49 -9.38 -14.61
C LEU A 80 -2.39 -10.84 -15.05
N LYS A 81 -3.21 -11.71 -14.43
CA LYS A 81 -3.18 -13.18 -14.64
C LYS A 81 -3.22 -13.60 -16.13
N HIS A 82 -4.01 -12.91 -16.96
CA HIS A 82 -4.14 -13.24 -18.38
C HIS A 82 -2.94 -12.83 -19.24
N ARG A 83 -2.02 -12.00 -18.70
CA ARG A 83 -0.77 -11.57 -19.36
C ARG A 83 0.47 -12.15 -18.69
N ASN A 84 0.30 -12.76 -17.52
CA ASN A 84 1.39 -13.29 -16.70
C ASN A 84 2.43 -12.21 -16.35
N GLU A 85 1.96 -10.99 -16.01
CA GLU A 85 2.82 -9.84 -15.68
C GLU A 85 2.25 -9.01 -14.51
N PRO A 86 3.10 -8.37 -13.70
CA PRO A 86 2.65 -7.39 -12.72
C PRO A 86 2.22 -6.08 -13.42
N ARG A 87 1.36 -5.29 -12.78
CA ARG A 87 0.98 -3.95 -13.27
C ARG A 87 2.15 -2.96 -13.25
N GLY A 88 3.06 -3.10 -12.28
CA GLY A 88 4.17 -2.18 -12.05
C GLY A 88 5.20 -2.79 -11.11
N VAL A 89 6.00 -1.94 -10.46
CA VAL A 89 7.07 -2.36 -9.53
C VAL A 89 6.59 -2.50 -8.08
N GLY A 90 5.28 -2.37 -7.85
CA GLY A 90 4.65 -2.53 -6.54
C GLY A 90 4.85 -1.34 -5.61
N GLY A 91 4.81 -1.61 -4.31
CA GLY A 91 4.80 -0.65 -3.23
C GLY A 91 4.19 -1.33 -1.99
N LEU A 92 3.17 -0.73 -1.39
CA LEU A 92 2.42 -1.31 -0.28
C LEU A 92 0.98 -1.59 -0.70
N PHE A 93 0.43 -2.70 -0.22
CA PHE A 93 -1.01 -2.96 -0.25
C PHE A 93 -1.43 -3.64 1.04
N PHE A 94 -2.50 -3.14 1.64
CA PHE A 94 -3.12 -3.72 2.83
C PHE A 94 -4.63 -3.53 2.81
N ASP A 95 -5.32 -4.50 3.40
CA ASP A 95 -6.74 -4.46 3.70
C ASP A 95 -6.98 -5.14 5.05
N ASP A 96 -8.18 -4.97 5.60
CA ASP A 96 -8.59 -5.58 6.87
C ASP A 96 -7.62 -5.29 8.04
N LEU A 97 -6.95 -4.12 8.02
CA LEU A 97 -6.03 -3.70 9.07
C LEU A 97 -6.80 -3.19 10.29
N ASN A 98 -6.85 -4.02 11.33
CA ASN A 98 -7.55 -3.73 12.59
C ASN A 98 -6.79 -4.17 13.85
N THR A 99 -5.47 -4.37 13.74
CA THR A 99 -4.60 -4.79 14.85
C THR A 99 -3.33 -3.93 14.89
N PRO A 100 -2.75 -3.68 16.08
CA PRO A 100 -3.19 -4.13 17.39
C PRO A 100 -4.39 -3.35 17.95
N ASP A 101 -4.53 -2.08 17.61
CA ASP A 101 -5.61 -1.20 18.04
C ASP A 101 -5.86 -0.08 17.01
N PHE A 102 -6.93 0.68 17.23
CA PHE A 102 -7.37 1.73 16.30
C PHE A 102 -6.32 2.83 16.12
N ASP A 103 -5.75 3.34 17.20
CA ASP A 103 -4.82 4.47 17.16
C ASP A 103 -3.55 4.08 16.41
N HIS A 104 -3.03 2.87 16.66
CA HIS A 104 -1.88 2.34 15.93
C HIS A 104 -2.17 2.18 14.43
N CYS A 105 -3.34 1.64 14.07
CA CYS A 105 -3.72 1.48 12.67
C CYS A 105 -3.92 2.83 11.98
N PHE A 106 -4.51 3.79 12.68
CA PHE A 106 -4.74 5.13 12.16
C PHE A 106 -3.43 5.87 11.94
N GLU A 107 -2.50 5.83 12.90
CA GLU A 107 -1.16 6.42 12.77
C GLU A 107 -0.40 5.80 11.59
N PHE A 108 -0.46 4.47 11.42
CA PHE A 108 0.16 3.81 10.25
C PHE A 108 -0.41 4.34 8.93
N VAL A 109 -1.73 4.46 8.83
CA VAL A 109 -2.39 4.97 7.62
C VAL A 109 -2.06 6.43 7.36
N GLN A 110 -1.85 7.25 8.39
CA GLN A 110 -1.35 8.62 8.25
C GLN A 110 0.08 8.67 7.70
N HIS A 111 0.94 7.72 8.08
CA HIS A 111 2.30 7.63 7.51
C HIS A 111 2.33 7.11 6.07
N VAL A 112 1.29 6.37 5.65
CA VAL A 112 1.16 5.86 4.27
C VAL A 112 0.67 6.95 3.30
N GLY A 113 -0.18 7.87 3.77
CA GLY A 113 -0.76 8.95 2.96
C GLY A 113 0.14 10.17 2.81
#